data_AF-A0A964JN73-F1
#
_entry.id   AF-A0A964JN73-F1
#
_cell.length_a   1.000
_cell.length_b   1.000
_cell.length_c   1.000
_cell.angle_alpha   90.00
_cell.angle_beta   90.00
_cell.angle_gamma   90.00
#
_symmetry.space_group_name_H-M   'P 1'
#
loop_
_entity.id
_entity.type
_entity.pdbx_description
1 polymer ?
#
loop_
_entity_poly.entity_id
_entity_poly.type
_entity_poly.pdbx_seq_one_letter_code
_entity_poly.pdbx_strand_id
1 'polypeptide(L)'
;MNGRVRTPALVLHTRAFKEADLIVECLGEKIGRFSVVARGARKSQRRFGGPLELGTRLDVEVIVHPGRDLHGLRHCEVTVPLRAI
;
A
#
# COMPACT_ATOMS: atom_id res chain seq x y z
N MET A 1 0.54 20.02 8.46
CA MET A 1 0.23 20.00 7.00
C MET A 1 -0.02 18.56 6.60
N ASN A 2 -1.21 18.22 6.07
CA ASN A 2 -1.46 16.89 5.48
C ASN A 2 -1.13 16.98 3.99
N GLY A 3 -0.18 16.18 3.50
CA GLY A 3 0.20 16.12 2.09
C GLY A 3 -0.38 14.88 1.43
N ARG A 4 -0.76 15.00 0.15
CA ARG A 4 -1.04 13.82 -0.69
C ARG A 4 0.16 13.56 -1.58
N VAL A 5 0.59 12.31 -1.65
CA VAL A 5 1.69 11.90 -2.52
C VAL A 5 1.26 10.68 -3.33
N ARG A 6 1.41 10.77 -4.65
CA ARG A 6 1.32 9.63 -5.56
C ARG A 6 2.72 9.15 -5.94
N THR A 7 2.98 7.87 -5.71
CA THR A 7 4.30 7.25 -5.93
C THR A 7 4.17 5.77 -6.28
N PRO A 8 5.07 5.25 -7.14
CA PRO A 8 5.32 3.82 -7.18
C PRO A 8 5.80 3.33 -5.81
N ALA A 9 5.42 2.10 -5.47
CA ALA A 9 5.79 1.47 -4.22
C ALA A 9 5.92 -0.05 -4.36
N LEU A 10 6.77 -0.65 -3.52
CA LEU A 10 6.92 -2.09 -3.38
C LEU A 10 6.37 -2.55 -2.03
N VAL A 11 5.54 -3.59 -2.00
CA VAL A 11 5.09 -4.21 -0.75
C VAL A 11 6.26 -4.92 -0.09
N LEU A 12 6.54 -4.57 1.17
CA LEU A 12 7.56 -5.21 2.01
C LEU A 12 6.97 -6.23 2.98
N HIS A 13 5.76 -5.95 3.49
CA HIS A 13 5.11 -6.82 4.46
C HIS A 13 3.61 -6.52 4.54
N THR A 14 2.80 -7.53 4.81
CA THR A 14 1.37 -7.37 5.10
C THR A 14 0.94 -8.10 6.35
N ARG A 15 0.01 -7.48 7.09
CA ARG A 15 -0.61 -8.08 8.29
C ARG A 15 -2.10 -7.77 8.35
N ALA A 16 -2.87 -8.70 8.92
CA ALA A 16 -4.27 -8.47 9.20
C ALA A 16 -4.46 -7.29 10.16
N PHE A 17 -5.45 -6.44 9.90
CA PHE A 17 -5.79 -5.32 10.77
C PHE A 17 -7.22 -5.41 11.30
N LYS A 18 -8.17 -5.67 10.40
CA LYS A 18 -9.57 -5.97 10.72
C LYS A 18 -10.03 -7.13 9.85
N GLU A 19 -11.26 -7.56 10.04
CA GLU A 19 -11.85 -8.68 9.30
C GLU A 19 -11.66 -8.55 7.76
N ALA A 20 -11.81 -7.35 7.19
CA ALA A 20 -11.62 -7.11 5.76
C ALA A 20 -10.34 -6.32 5.40
N ASP A 21 -9.59 -5.83 6.37
CA ASP A 21 -8.54 -4.82 6.16
C ASP A 21 -7.13 -5.40 6.42
N LEU A 22 -6.14 -4.86 5.69
CA LEU A 22 -4.73 -5.13 5.91
C LEU A 22 -3.99 -3.84 6.31
N ILE A 23 -2.96 -3.98 7.13
CA ILE A 23 -1.86 -3.00 7.15
C ILE A 23 -0.79 -3.50 6.18
N VAL A 24 -0.34 -2.61 5.31
CA VAL A 24 0.65 -2.88 4.27
C VAL A 24 1.83 -1.95 4.50
N GLU A 25 3.01 -2.53 4.69
CA GLU A 25 4.27 -1.80 4.70
C GLU A 25 4.82 -1.77 3.27
N CYS A 26 5.18 -0.57 2.83
CA CYS A 26 5.65 -0.32 1.47
C CYS A 26 6.97 0.47 1.49
N LEU A 27 7.78 0.27 0.46
CA LEU A 27 8.86 1.17 0.09
C LEU A 27 8.41 1.97 -1.14
N GLY A 28 8.14 3.26 -0.95
CA GLY A 28 7.79 4.20 -2.02
C GLY A 28 8.98 5.03 -2.47
N GLU A 29 9.04 5.34 -3.75
CA GLU A 29 10.13 6.12 -4.34
C GLU A 29 10.20 7.55 -3.77
N LYS A 30 9.06 8.21 -3.53
CA LYS A 30 9.03 9.63 -3.09
C LYS A 30 9.02 9.84 -1.58
N ILE A 31 8.50 8.88 -0.81
CA ILE A 31 8.28 9.03 0.63
C ILE A 31 9.02 7.98 1.46
N GLY A 32 9.89 7.19 0.82
CA GLY A 32 10.67 6.15 1.48
C GLY A 32 9.78 5.03 2.03
N ARG A 33 10.14 4.49 3.18
CA ARG A 33 9.39 3.41 3.83
C ARG A 33 8.20 3.96 4.60
N PHE A 34 7.01 3.39 4.40
CA PHE A 34 5.79 3.81 5.08
C PHE A 34 4.79 2.67 5.26
N SER A 35 3.85 2.82 6.18
CA SER A 35 2.72 1.89 6.34
C SER A 35 1.39 2.54 6.00
N VAL A 36 0.47 1.78 5.39
CA VAL A 36 -0.90 2.22 5.11
C VAL A 36 -1.94 1.20 5.54
N VAL A 37 -3.15 1.67 5.86
CA VAL A 37 -4.32 0.80 6.01
C VAL A 37 -4.99 0.61 4.65
N ALA A 38 -4.89 -0.60 4.10
CA ALA A 38 -5.57 -1.03 2.89
C ALA A 38 -6.97 -1.56 3.23
N ARG A 39 -7.95 -0.65 3.29
CA ARG A 39 -9.33 -0.99 3.65
C ARG A 39 -9.98 -1.90 2.61
N GLY A 40 -10.56 -3.00 3.06
CA GLY A 40 -11.21 -4.01 2.23
C GLY A 40 -10.24 -4.92 1.46
N ALA A 41 -8.93 -4.83 1.72
CA ALA A 41 -7.92 -5.55 0.94
C ALA A 41 -8.04 -7.07 0.97
N ARG A 42 -8.59 -7.64 2.04
CA ARG A 42 -8.80 -9.11 2.10
C ARG A 42 -9.93 -9.60 1.19
N LYS A 43 -10.86 -8.72 0.80
CA LYS A 43 -12.08 -9.10 0.07
C LYS A 43 -12.16 -8.47 -1.33
N SER A 44 -11.45 -7.38 -1.60
CA SER A 44 -11.62 -6.60 -2.82
C SER A 44 -10.60 -6.95 -3.91
N GLN A 45 -11.01 -7.79 -4.85
CA GLN A 45 -10.23 -8.09 -6.07
C GLN A 45 -10.14 -6.87 -7.00
N ARG A 46 -11.21 -6.07 -7.12
CA ARG A 46 -11.24 -4.92 -8.03
C ARG A 46 -10.22 -3.83 -7.66
N ARG A 47 -10.03 -3.56 -6.36
CA ARG A 47 -9.15 -2.47 -5.89
C ARG A 47 -7.71 -2.91 -5.73
N PHE A 48 -7.47 -4.18 -5.43
CA PHE A 48 -6.13 -4.67 -5.06
C PHE A 48 -5.62 -5.81 -5.92
N GLY A 49 -6.37 -6.26 -6.94
CA GLY A 49 -5.94 -7.30 -7.88
C GLY A 49 -5.66 -8.67 -7.28
N GLY A 50 -5.85 -8.85 -5.97
CA GLY A 50 -5.46 -10.03 -5.21
C GLY A 50 -4.92 -9.66 -3.83
N PRO A 51 -4.31 -10.62 -3.12
CA PRO A 51 -3.57 -10.34 -1.89
C PRO A 51 -2.37 -9.43 -2.18
N LEU A 52 -2.13 -8.44 -1.32
CA LEU A 52 -0.96 -7.57 -1.41
C LEU A 52 0.27 -8.31 -0.86
N GLU A 53 0.88 -9.17 -1.68
CA GLU A 53 2.01 -10.00 -1.27
C GLU A 53 3.35 -9.26 -1.35
N LEU A 54 4.36 -9.76 -0.64
CA LEU A 54 5.74 -9.27 -0.71
C LEU A 54 6.22 -9.15 -2.17
N GLY A 55 6.83 -8.02 -2.50
CA GLY A 55 7.36 -7.77 -3.84
C GLY A 55 6.30 -7.33 -4.86
N THR A 56 5.02 -7.28 -4.48
CA THR A 56 3.97 -6.68 -5.32
C THR A 56 4.29 -5.21 -5.56
N ARG A 57 4.28 -4.79 -6.82
CA ARG A 57 4.44 -3.38 -7.21
C ARG A 57 3.09 -2.69 -7.25
N LEU A 58 3.05 -1.48 -6.71
CA LEU A 58 1.85 -0.68 -6.59
C LEU A 58 2.12 0.72 -7.14
N ASP A 59 1.10 1.32 -7.74
CA ASP A 59 0.98 2.77 -7.83
C ASP A 59 -0.05 3.21 -6.77
N VAL A 60 0.39 4.04 -5.82
CA VAL A 60 -0.42 4.41 -4.66
C VAL A 60 -0.53 5.91 -4.49
N GLU A 61 -1.71 6.36 -4.08
CA GLU A 61 -1.91 7.73 -3.54
C GLU A 61 -2.10 7.64 -2.03
N VAL A 62 -1.19 8.27 -1.29
CA VAL A 62 -1.11 8.23 0.16
C VAL A 62 -1.39 9.61 0.75
N ILE A 63 -2.22 9.66 1.79
CA ILE A 63 -2.35 10.82 2.67
C ILE A 63 -1.32 10.68 3.77
N VAL A 64 -0.26 11.49 3.67
CA VAL A 64 0.82 11.53 4.64
C VAL A 64 0.36 12.31 5.87
N HIS A 65 0.52 11.69 7.02
CA HIS A 65 0.29 12.30 8.32
C HIS A 65 1.64 12.50 9.02
N PRO A 66 2.15 13.73 9.11
CA PRO A 66 3.42 13.99 9.79
C PRO A 66 3.39 13.49 11.25
N GLY A 67 4.49 12.87 11.68
CA GLY A 67 4.62 12.35 13.04
C GLY A 67 3.82 11.08 13.34
N ARG A 68 3.29 10.39 12.30
CA ARG A 68 2.62 9.10 12.44
C ARG A 68 3.25 8.08 11.51
N ASP A 69 3.39 6.84 11.98
CA ASP A 69 3.92 5.73 11.16
C ASP A 69 2.89 5.15 10.19
N LEU A 70 1.60 5.44 10.43
CA LEU A 70 0.48 4.91 9.67
C LEU A 70 -0.21 6.02 8.88
N HIS A 71 -0.30 5.82 7.57
CA HIS A 71 -0.86 6.76 6.61
C HIS A 71 -2.16 6.27 5.99
N GLY A 72 -2.90 7.18 5.36
CA GLY A 72 -4.15 6.85 4.69
C GLY A 72 -3.93 6.42 3.24
N LEU A 73 -4.48 5.27 2.83
CA LEU A 73 -4.48 4.84 1.42
C LEU A 73 -5.72 5.35 0.68
N ARG A 74 -5.52 6.19 -0.33
CA ARG A 74 -6.61 6.72 -1.18
C ARG A 74 -6.75 5.91 -2.46
N HIS A 75 -5.68 5.82 -3.23
CA HIS A 75 -5.65 5.06 -4.46
C HIS A 75 -4.62 3.93 -4.35
N CYS A 76 -4.91 2.81 -5.03
CA CYS A 76 -4.02 1.68 -5.15
C CYS A 76 -4.34 1.00 -6.48
N GLU A 77 -3.31 0.78 -7.28
CA GLU A 77 -3.35 -0.02 -8.49
C GLU A 77 -2.18 -0.99 -8.44
N VAL A 78 -2.45 -2.29 -8.64
CA VAL A 78 -1.40 -3.29 -8.73
C VAL A 78 -0.77 -3.19 -10.11
N THR A 79 0.52 -2.84 -10.12
CA THR A 79 1.33 -2.86 -11.32
C THR A 79 1.95 -4.25 -11.47
N VAL A 80 2.30 -4.63 -12.71
CA VAL A 80 2.83 -5.97 -13.06
C VAL A 80 3.72 -6.57 -11.97
N PRO A 81 3.46 -7.83 -11.55
CA PRO A 81 4.23 -8.48 -10.49
C PRO A 81 5.70 -8.59 -10.89
N LEU A 82 6.58 -8.55 -9.88
CA LEU A 82 8.01 -8.73 -10.09
C LEU A 82 8.22 -10.06 -10.84
N ARG A 83 8.73 -10.02 -12.08
CA ARG A 83 9.15 -11.24 -12.77
C ARG A 83 10.37 -11.76 -12.03
N ALA A 84 10.24 -12.92 -11.37
CA ALA A 84 11.39 -13.69 -10.96
C ALA A 84 12.19 -14.04 -12.22
N ILE A 85 13.49 -13.76 -12.17
CA ILE A 85 14.45 -13.96 -13.26
C ILE A 85 14.88 -15.43 -13.26
#